data_AF-A0A7K9W5C7-F1
#
_entry.id   AF-A0A7K9W5C7-F1
#
_cell.length_a   1.000
_cell.length_b   1.000
_cell.length_c   1.000
_cell.angle_alpha   90.00
_cell.angle_beta   90.00
_cell.angle_gamma   90.00
#
_symmetry.space_group_name_H-M   'P 1'
#
loop_
_entity.id
_entity.type
_entity.pdbx_description
1 polymer ?
#
loop_
_entity_poly.entity_id
_entity_poly.type
_entity_poly.pdbx_seq_one_letter_code
_entity_poly.pdbx_strand_id
1 'polypeptide(L)'
;PAGNTALVLSSPATAPPLLLLGELSVEGAALPPGVLNVLAGPPGLCQALRAHPEVTSVTFLGAPQEELQALVWGSPCRGPCLGGPRGGRVVVIVLDSADLDSAAAAITATPATPPALFPWGGCVVLAQDVVAAALERRLRARLGALRVGDPLDPKTEVGPLPPGTPPPQGVVQEAQEEGAQVFQAPLPPLPEGGDRFYPPTMISGVALTSRCLREPVGDPGREPGVPFELPRVSPECPLPCQAPGPLLVLLPVRSPNEAVAVASALPQTAAAAVWAQDITVALDTADRLPQGLVWLNALDLLDPSGGCAGGAMDTDLDEALREFGCPPWEQPPEVDKPLSPLVTADDPGDPDLAQAVAAARGAAPGWGRLPGASRARVLRGAAAALEGGHGTPKDGDSGDTDGSLRRALLRWAVRAERVGGAVQEVPGGRALVTRRPLGVVGVAWGSLCPLVPELLPPAIALGNCVVVVSPPGGAGPVQRLRKALVAAGLPGGALTVLPGNSWGSGARLARQRPDGLWLCGGDA
;
A
#
# COMPACT_ATOMS: atom_id res chain seq x y z
N PRO A 1 -19.80 -13.43 -7.67
CA PRO A 1 -19.86 -14.07 -6.34
C PRO A 1 -20.28 -13.14 -5.17
N ALA A 2 -20.15 -11.81 -5.29
CA ALA A 2 -20.70 -10.86 -4.29
C ALA A 2 -22.05 -10.20 -4.68
N GLY A 3 -22.48 -10.33 -5.95
CA GLY A 3 -23.79 -9.82 -6.40
C GLY A 3 -23.85 -8.31 -6.65
N ASN A 4 -22.72 -7.61 -6.61
CA ASN A 4 -22.66 -6.16 -6.85
C ASN A 4 -22.84 -5.79 -8.33
N THR A 5 -23.35 -4.57 -8.56
CA THR A 5 -23.25 -3.89 -9.86
C THR A 5 -21.98 -3.04 -9.89
N ALA A 6 -21.38 -2.89 -11.07
CA ALA A 6 -20.12 -2.17 -11.24
C ALA A 6 -20.28 -1.00 -12.20
N LEU A 7 -19.70 0.15 -11.82
CA LEU A 7 -19.50 1.29 -12.69
C LEU A 7 -18.00 1.52 -12.83
N VAL A 8 -17.48 1.37 -14.05
CA VAL A 8 -16.07 1.53 -14.37
C VAL A 8 -15.87 2.84 -15.11
N LEU A 9 -15.07 3.74 -14.54
CA LEU A 9 -14.70 5.00 -15.16
C LEU A 9 -13.26 4.93 -15.65
N SER A 10 -13.03 5.26 -16.91
CA SER A 10 -11.69 5.33 -17.51
C SER A 10 -11.43 6.69 -18.16
N SER A 11 -10.15 7.06 -18.23
CA SER A 11 -9.72 8.17 -19.08
C SER A 11 -10.09 7.89 -20.54
N PRO A 12 -10.44 8.92 -21.34
CA PRO A 12 -10.76 8.72 -22.76
C PRO A 12 -9.64 8.04 -23.56
N ALA A 13 -8.38 8.28 -23.20
CA ALA A 13 -7.22 7.72 -23.89
C ALA A 13 -7.06 6.20 -23.66
N THR A 14 -7.49 5.69 -22.50
CA THR A 14 -7.37 4.28 -22.11
C THR A 14 -8.69 3.51 -22.14
N ALA A 15 -9.80 4.19 -22.45
CA ALA A 15 -11.15 3.63 -22.42
C ALA A 15 -11.47 2.55 -23.48
N PRO A 16 -10.92 2.55 -24.71
CA PRO A 16 -11.42 1.68 -25.78
C PRO A 16 -11.53 0.18 -25.44
N PRO A 17 -10.53 -0.47 -24.79
CA PRO A 17 -10.66 -1.88 -24.40
C PRO A 17 -11.78 -2.13 -23.38
N LEU A 18 -12.01 -1.19 -22.46
CA LEU A 18 -13.07 -1.29 -21.46
C LEU A 18 -14.45 -1.05 -22.07
N LEU A 19 -14.56 -0.14 -23.03
CA LEU A 19 -15.82 0.09 -23.76
C LEU A 19 -16.20 -1.14 -24.57
N LEU A 20 -15.23 -1.77 -25.25
CA LEU A 20 -15.43 -3.04 -25.94
C LEU A 20 -15.87 -4.15 -24.98
N LEU A 21 -15.28 -4.22 -23.77
CA LEU A 21 -15.75 -5.14 -22.74
C LEU A 21 -17.21 -4.86 -22.35
N GLY A 22 -17.60 -3.59 -22.26
CA GLY A 22 -18.99 -3.17 -22.05
C GLY A 22 -19.92 -3.67 -23.17
N GLU A 23 -19.53 -3.52 -24.43
CA GLU A 23 -20.29 -4.02 -25.59
C GLU A 23 -20.42 -5.56 -25.55
N LEU A 24 -19.31 -6.27 -25.33
CA LEU A 24 -19.27 -7.73 -25.23
C LEU A 24 -20.04 -8.27 -24.02
N SER A 25 -20.22 -7.48 -22.96
CA SER A 25 -21.00 -7.91 -21.79
C SER A 25 -22.48 -8.11 -22.11
N VAL A 26 -22.97 -7.38 -23.12
CA VAL A 26 -24.34 -7.49 -23.64
C VAL A 26 -24.41 -8.59 -24.71
N GLU A 27 -23.34 -8.77 -25.49
CA GLU A 27 -23.25 -9.75 -26.57
C GLU A 27 -22.69 -11.11 -26.10
N GLY A 28 -23.53 -12.14 -26.00
CA GLY A 28 -23.10 -13.53 -25.81
C GLY A 28 -22.79 -13.98 -24.38
N ALA A 29 -22.46 -13.07 -23.46
CA ALA A 29 -22.28 -13.38 -22.03
C ALA A 29 -23.50 -13.00 -21.15
N ALA A 30 -24.48 -12.28 -21.73
CA ALA A 30 -25.75 -11.85 -21.14
C ALA A 30 -25.68 -11.45 -19.66
N LEU A 31 -24.82 -10.49 -19.31
CA LEU A 31 -25.00 -9.80 -18.05
C LEU A 31 -26.33 -9.02 -18.08
N PRO A 32 -27.15 -9.07 -17.02
CA PRO A 32 -28.36 -8.27 -16.96
C PRO A 32 -28.06 -6.78 -17.16
N PRO A 33 -28.95 -6.01 -17.83
CA PRO A 33 -28.78 -4.58 -18.00
C PRO A 33 -28.49 -3.87 -16.66
N GLY A 34 -27.47 -3.04 -16.64
CA GLY A 34 -27.05 -2.28 -15.46
C GLY A 34 -26.07 -2.99 -14.52
N VAL A 35 -25.73 -4.26 -14.75
CA VAL A 35 -24.73 -4.97 -13.94
C VAL A 35 -23.31 -4.45 -14.19
N LEU A 36 -22.97 -4.14 -15.44
CA LEU A 36 -21.71 -3.49 -15.81
C LEU A 36 -22.02 -2.22 -16.59
N ASN A 37 -21.49 -1.09 -16.11
CA ASN A 37 -21.60 0.20 -16.78
C ASN A 37 -20.19 0.75 -16.98
N VAL A 38 -19.77 0.98 -18.23
CA VAL A 38 -18.45 1.51 -18.54
C VAL A 38 -18.60 2.94 -19.08
N LEU A 39 -17.87 3.87 -18.47
CA LEU A 39 -17.88 5.28 -18.83
C LEU A 39 -16.47 5.76 -19.16
N ALA A 40 -16.36 6.57 -20.21
CA ALA A 40 -15.16 7.30 -20.54
C ALA A 40 -15.36 8.78 -20.21
N GLY A 41 -14.47 9.38 -19.42
CA GLY A 41 -14.62 10.79 -19.09
C GLY A 41 -13.50 11.36 -18.21
N PRO A 42 -13.56 12.66 -17.89
CA PRO A 42 -12.50 13.35 -17.17
C PRO A 42 -12.45 12.92 -15.70
N PRO A 43 -11.31 13.14 -15.01
CA PRO A 43 -11.15 12.82 -13.58
C PRO A 43 -12.20 13.46 -12.66
N GLY A 44 -12.80 14.59 -13.06
CA GLY A 44 -13.88 15.23 -12.30
C GLY A 44 -15.12 14.35 -12.12
N LEU A 45 -15.35 13.36 -12.99
CA LEU A 45 -16.44 12.40 -12.80
C LEU A 45 -16.19 11.47 -11.60
N CYS A 46 -14.94 11.22 -11.21
CA CYS A 46 -14.62 10.44 -10.02
C CYS A 46 -15.19 11.10 -8.75
N GLN A 47 -15.12 12.44 -8.67
CA GLN A 47 -15.68 13.21 -7.56
C GLN A 47 -17.21 13.09 -7.51
N ALA A 48 -17.86 13.19 -8.66
CA ALA A 48 -19.31 13.05 -8.77
C ALA A 48 -19.79 11.65 -8.37
N LEU A 49 -19.10 10.58 -8.82
CA LEU A 49 -19.39 9.20 -8.44
C LEU A 49 -19.25 8.98 -6.94
N ARG A 50 -18.21 9.56 -6.32
CA ARG A 50 -17.96 9.46 -4.87
C ARG A 50 -18.99 10.23 -4.03
N ALA A 51 -19.57 11.30 -4.55
CA ALA A 51 -20.61 12.06 -3.87
C ALA A 51 -22.00 11.42 -4.04
N HIS A 52 -22.15 10.42 -4.91
CA HIS A 52 -23.45 9.84 -5.22
C HIS A 52 -23.93 8.92 -4.08
N PRO A 53 -25.14 9.14 -3.53
CA PRO A 53 -25.63 8.42 -2.35
C PRO A 53 -25.83 6.92 -2.58
N GLU A 54 -26.08 6.51 -3.83
CA GLU A 54 -26.29 5.09 -4.18
C GLU A 54 -24.99 4.31 -4.42
N VAL A 55 -23.84 4.98 -4.46
CA VAL A 55 -22.54 4.31 -4.65
C VAL A 55 -22.04 3.81 -3.29
N THR A 56 -21.97 2.49 -3.12
CA THR A 56 -21.62 1.86 -1.83
C THR A 56 -20.12 1.75 -1.59
N SER A 57 -19.33 1.53 -2.64
CA SER A 57 -17.87 1.38 -2.60
C SER A 57 -17.24 2.02 -3.83
N VAL A 58 -16.03 2.55 -3.68
CA VAL A 58 -15.22 3.11 -4.77
C VAL A 58 -13.81 2.54 -4.65
N THR A 59 -13.29 1.98 -5.75
CA THR A 59 -11.92 1.46 -5.83
C THR A 59 -11.17 2.26 -6.88
N PHE A 60 -10.02 2.82 -6.50
CA PHE A 60 -9.20 3.66 -7.38
C PHE A 60 -7.94 2.94 -7.81
N LEU A 61 -7.78 2.73 -9.12
CA LEU A 61 -6.58 2.13 -9.70
C LEU A 61 -5.65 3.26 -10.24
N GLY A 62 -4.47 3.41 -9.65
CA GLY A 62 -3.36 4.16 -10.27
C GLY A 62 -3.23 5.67 -9.96
N ALA A 63 -3.95 6.22 -8.98
CA ALA A 63 -3.78 7.64 -8.56
C ALA A 63 -2.98 7.79 -7.25
N PRO A 64 -2.24 8.90 -7.05
CA PRO A 64 -1.44 9.11 -5.84
C PRO A 64 -2.33 9.18 -4.59
N GLN A 65 -1.88 8.51 -3.52
CA GLN A 65 -2.61 8.37 -2.26
C GLN A 65 -3.01 9.70 -1.64
N GLU A 66 -2.24 10.77 -1.83
CA GLU A 66 -2.53 12.09 -1.24
C GLU A 66 -3.71 12.79 -1.93
N GLU A 67 -3.80 12.69 -3.26
CA GLU A 67 -4.95 13.17 -4.04
C GLU A 67 -6.18 12.31 -3.76
N LEU A 68 -6.01 10.99 -3.68
CA LEU A 68 -7.08 10.09 -3.30
C LEU A 68 -7.54 10.34 -1.87
N GLN A 69 -6.65 10.53 -0.89
CA GLN A 69 -6.99 10.83 0.51
C GLN A 69 -7.81 12.11 0.64
N ALA A 70 -7.50 13.15 -0.14
CA ALA A 70 -8.30 14.36 -0.20
C ALA A 70 -9.71 14.10 -0.78
N LEU A 71 -9.87 13.13 -1.67
CA LEU A 71 -11.15 12.67 -2.23
C LEU A 71 -11.89 11.66 -1.32
N VAL A 72 -11.15 10.92 -0.50
CA VAL A 72 -11.64 9.92 0.46
C VAL A 72 -12.30 10.61 1.66
N TRP A 73 -11.63 11.63 2.18
CA TRP A 73 -11.93 12.21 3.48
C TRP A 73 -13.17 13.10 3.41
N GLY A 74 -14.28 12.62 3.98
CA GLY A 74 -15.55 13.33 3.98
C GLY A 74 -16.58 12.86 2.94
N SER A 75 -16.56 11.58 2.52
CA SER A 75 -17.64 11.02 1.69
C SER A 75 -18.38 9.85 2.38
N PRO A 76 -19.70 9.71 2.11
CA PRO A 76 -20.58 8.73 2.74
C PRO A 76 -20.29 7.26 2.38
N CYS A 77 -19.65 6.97 1.25
CA CYS A 77 -19.42 5.56 0.89
C CYS A 77 -18.37 4.95 1.82
N ARG A 78 -18.52 3.64 2.12
CA ARG A 78 -17.50 2.86 2.83
C ARG A 78 -16.14 3.21 2.24
N GLY A 79 -15.19 3.56 3.11
CA GLY A 79 -13.93 4.21 2.74
C GLY A 79 -13.33 3.52 1.51
N PRO A 80 -12.88 4.29 0.51
CA PRO A 80 -12.39 3.70 -0.72
C PRO A 80 -11.18 2.86 -0.39
N CYS A 81 -11.22 1.62 -0.84
CA CYS A 81 -10.05 0.78 -0.81
C CYS A 81 -9.10 1.36 -1.86
N LEU A 82 -7.97 1.89 -1.39
CA LEU A 82 -6.92 2.48 -2.23
C LEU A 82 -6.21 1.36 -2.99
N GLY A 83 -6.92 0.80 -3.97
CA GLY A 83 -6.54 -0.41 -4.67
C GLY A 83 -5.73 -0.10 -5.90
N GLY A 84 -4.41 -0.13 -5.80
CA GLY A 84 -3.61 -0.31 -6.99
C GLY A 84 -2.12 -0.14 -6.75
N PRO A 85 -1.29 -0.80 -7.57
CA PRO A 85 0.11 -0.44 -7.68
C PRO A 85 0.14 1.04 -8.04
N ARG A 86 0.69 1.83 -7.12
CA ARG A 86 1.32 3.11 -7.42
C ARG A 86 2.06 2.92 -8.77
N GLY A 87 2.11 3.92 -9.63
CA GLY A 87 2.97 3.91 -10.82
C GLY A 87 4.45 3.77 -10.42
N GLY A 88 4.80 2.59 -9.96
CA GLY A 88 5.83 2.33 -8.98
C GLY A 88 6.71 1.21 -9.49
N ARG A 89 7.95 1.23 -9.02
CA ARG A 89 8.97 0.33 -9.54
C ARG A 89 8.93 -1.00 -8.83
N VAL A 90 9.22 -2.05 -9.58
CA VAL A 90 9.55 -3.33 -8.98
C VAL A 90 11.01 -3.29 -8.54
N VAL A 91 11.27 -3.63 -7.28
CA VAL A 91 12.63 -3.81 -6.79
C VAL A 91 13.04 -5.26 -7.02
N VAL A 92 14.12 -5.46 -7.76
CA VAL A 92 14.65 -6.80 -8.04
C VAL A 92 15.97 -6.97 -7.29
N ILE A 93 16.01 -7.87 -6.32
CA ILE A 93 17.19 -8.20 -5.54
C ILE A 93 17.85 -9.44 -6.13
N VAL A 94 19.12 -9.36 -6.52
CA VAL A 94 19.91 -10.47 -7.08
C VAL A 94 21.08 -10.75 -6.15
N LEU A 95 21.03 -11.89 -5.45
CA LEU A 95 22.03 -12.30 -4.47
C LEU A 95 23.16 -13.15 -5.09
N ASP A 96 24.19 -13.44 -4.31
CA ASP A 96 25.40 -14.16 -4.72
C ASP A 96 25.14 -15.53 -5.38
N SER A 97 24.16 -16.29 -4.88
CA SER A 97 23.78 -17.61 -5.37
C SER A 97 22.77 -17.58 -6.51
N ALA A 98 22.38 -16.39 -7.00
CA ALA A 98 21.36 -16.26 -8.02
C ALA A 98 21.76 -16.90 -9.37
N ASP A 99 20.78 -17.51 -10.05
CA ASP A 99 20.90 -17.77 -11.49
C ASP A 99 20.80 -16.45 -12.27
N LEU A 100 21.96 -15.94 -12.68
CA LEU A 100 22.08 -14.67 -13.38
C LEU A 100 21.47 -14.67 -14.78
N ASP A 101 21.41 -15.84 -15.44
CA ASP A 101 20.87 -15.92 -16.80
C ASP A 101 19.33 -15.86 -16.77
N SER A 102 18.73 -16.55 -15.80
CA SER A 102 17.30 -16.46 -15.49
C SER A 102 16.90 -15.08 -14.98
N ALA A 103 17.64 -14.52 -14.01
CA ALA A 103 17.39 -13.18 -13.49
C ALA A 103 17.47 -12.12 -14.59
N ALA A 104 18.53 -12.15 -15.40
CA ALA A 104 18.68 -11.21 -16.50
C ALA A 104 17.55 -11.34 -17.52
N ALA A 105 17.13 -12.56 -17.87
CA ALA A 105 16.01 -12.78 -18.77
C ALA A 105 14.73 -12.12 -18.26
N ALA A 106 14.37 -12.37 -17.00
CA ALA A 106 13.16 -11.83 -16.38
C ALA A 106 13.19 -10.30 -16.28
N ILE A 107 14.32 -9.73 -15.82
CA ILE A 107 14.48 -8.27 -15.70
C ILE A 107 14.33 -7.59 -17.06
N THR A 108 14.99 -8.11 -18.10
CA THR A 108 14.93 -7.53 -19.46
C THR A 108 13.64 -7.83 -20.22
N ALA A 109 12.80 -8.72 -19.72
CA ALA A 109 11.46 -8.90 -20.25
C ALA A 109 10.53 -7.77 -19.80
N THR A 110 10.79 -7.09 -18.67
CA THR A 110 9.90 -6.03 -18.17
C THR A 110 9.71 -4.82 -19.10
N PRO A 111 10.71 -4.34 -19.86
CA PRO A 111 10.46 -3.34 -20.90
C PRO A 111 9.52 -3.81 -22.02
N ALA A 112 9.52 -5.12 -22.31
CA ALA A 112 8.80 -5.71 -23.45
C ALA A 112 7.39 -6.17 -23.07
N THR A 113 7.28 -6.78 -21.90
CA THR A 113 6.04 -7.19 -21.25
C THR A 113 6.08 -6.55 -19.87
N PRO A 114 5.66 -5.27 -19.76
CA PRO A 114 5.64 -4.62 -18.46
C PRO A 114 4.71 -5.42 -17.56
N PRO A 115 5.11 -5.66 -16.28
CA PRO A 115 4.31 -6.47 -15.40
C PRO A 115 2.86 -6.00 -15.38
N ALA A 116 1.88 -6.91 -15.34
CA ALA A 116 0.48 -6.50 -15.51
C ALA A 116 0.02 -5.50 -14.42
N LEU A 117 0.66 -5.56 -13.25
CA LEU A 117 0.49 -4.61 -12.15
C LEU A 117 1.40 -3.37 -12.28
N PHE A 118 2.45 -3.40 -13.07
CA PHE A 118 3.38 -2.28 -13.25
C PHE A 118 3.54 -1.91 -14.73
N PRO A 119 2.44 -1.57 -15.43
CA PRO A 119 2.43 -1.38 -16.88
C PRO A 119 3.37 -0.26 -17.36
N TRP A 120 3.76 0.64 -16.46
CA TRP A 120 4.57 1.83 -16.73
C TRP A 120 5.90 1.86 -15.95
N GLY A 121 6.17 0.82 -15.15
CA GLY A 121 7.20 0.85 -14.10
C GLY A 121 8.51 0.21 -14.54
N GLY A 122 9.59 0.99 -14.57
CA GLY A 122 10.95 0.47 -14.63
C GLY A 122 11.32 -0.37 -13.40
N CYS A 123 12.38 -1.17 -13.50
CA CYS A 123 12.90 -1.94 -12.36
C CYS A 123 14.09 -1.24 -11.70
N VAL A 124 14.16 -1.30 -10.38
CA VAL A 124 15.39 -1.02 -9.62
C VAL A 124 16.02 -2.35 -9.25
N VAL A 125 17.18 -2.65 -9.82
CA VAL A 125 17.92 -3.88 -9.60
C VAL A 125 18.98 -3.66 -8.52
N LEU A 126 18.86 -4.35 -7.40
CA LEU A 126 19.86 -4.38 -6.33
C LEU A 126 20.66 -5.68 -6.46
N ALA A 127 21.89 -5.59 -6.96
CA ALA A 127 22.71 -6.77 -7.22
C ALA A 127 23.88 -6.85 -6.23
N GLN A 128 24.12 -8.03 -5.65
CA GLN A 128 25.23 -8.19 -4.72
C GLN A 128 26.58 -7.96 -5.44
N ASP A 129 27.55 -7.31 -4.80
CA ASP A 129 28.82 -6.87 -5.40
C ASP A 129 29.51 -7.97 -6.23
N VAL A 130 29.49 -9.21 -5.72
CA VAL A 130 30.10 -10.38 -6.35
C VAL A 130 29.48 -10.75 -7.70
N VAL A 131 28.20 -10.45 -7.91
CA VAL A 131 27.46 -10.77 -9.14
C VAL A 131 27.12 -9.54 -9.99
N ALA A 132 27.21 -8.33 -9.44
CA ALA A 132 26.78 -7.09 -10.08
C ALA A 132 27.38 -6.89 -11.47
N ALA A 133 28.71 -7.00 -11.62
CA ALA A 133 29.38 -6.82 -12.92
C ALA A 133 29.03 -7.94 -13.94
N ALA A 134 28.77 -9.15 -13.45
CA ALA A 134 28.37 -10.28 -14.31
C ALA A 134 26.91 -10.17 -14.77
N LEU A 135 26.04 -9.64 -13.91
CA LEU A 135 24.65 -9.33 -14.21
C LEU A 135 24.56 -8.16 -15.20
N GLU A 136 25.30 -7.08 -14.95
CA GLU A 136 25.30 -5.88 -15.79
C GLU A 136 25.62 -6.21 -17.25
N ARG A 137 26.66 -7.04 -17.50
CA ARG A 137 27.01 -7.50 -18.86
C ARG A 137 25.86 -8.25 -19.54
N ARG A 138 25.15 -9.11 -18.81
CA ARG A 138 24.00 -9.87 -19.33
C ARG A 138 22.82 -8.97 -19.62
N LEU A 139 22.53 -8.02 -18.74
CA LEU A 139 21.47 -7.02 -18.92
C LEU A 139 21.74 -6.17 -20.16
N ARG A 140 22.95 -5.61 -20.32
CA ARG A 140 23.35 -4.83 -21.51
C ARG A 140 23.18 -5.64 -22.80
N ALA A 141 23.65 -6.89 -22.82
CA ALA A 141 23.55 -7.75 -23.98
C ALA A 141 22.10 -8.06 -24.37
N ARG A 142 21.24 -8.37 -23.39
CA ARG A 142 19.82 -8.67 -23.62
C ARG A 142 19.03 -7.43 -24.02
N LEU A 143 19.24 -6.30 -23.34
CA LEU A 143 18.59 -5.03 -23.69
C LEU A 143 18.94 -4.57 -25.11
N GLY A 144 20.20 -4.73 -25.51
CA GLY A 144 20.65 -4.42 -26.88
C GLY A 144 20.08 -5.35 -27.95
N ALA A 145 19.53 -6.50 -27.58
CA ALA A 145 18.91 -7.45 -28.49
C ALA A 145 17.39 -7.27 -28.64
N LEU A 146 16.76 -6.45 -27.79
CA LEU A 146 15.32 -6.21 -27.82
C LEU A 146 14.89 -5.52 -29.12
N ARG A 147 13.80 -6.02 -29.72
CA ARG A 147 13.22 -5.43 -30.92
C ARG A 147 12.23 -4.33 -30.59
N VAL A 148 12.66 -3.09 -30.77
CA VAL A 148 11.79 -1.90 -30.68
C VAL A 148 11.10 -1.69 -32.03
N GLY A 149 9.78 -1.52 -32.06
CA GLY A 149 9.07 -1.42 -33.34
C GLY A 149 7.55 -1.25 -33.24
N ASP A 150 6.87 -1.45 -34.36
CA ASP A 150 5.41 -1.37 -34.44
C ASP A 150 4.76 -2.37 -33.46
N PRO A 151 3.90 -1.94 -32.52
CA PRO A 151 3.24 -2.84 -31.57
C PRO A 151 2.30 -3.85 -32.25
N LEU A 152 1.95 -3.68 -33.52
CA LEU A 152 1.16 -4.65 -34.30
C LEU A 152 2.02 -5.74 -34.94
N ASP A 153 3.35 -5.59 -35.01
CA ASP A 153 4.24 -6.65 -35.48
C ASP A 153 4.46 -7.68 -34.35
N PRO A 154 4.11 -8.96 -34.53
CA PRO A 154 4.31 -10.00 -33.51
C PRO A 154 5.79 -10.24 -33.14
N LYS A 155 6.74 -9.69 -33.91
CA LYS A 155 8.17 -9.75 -33.60
C LYS A 155 8.66 -8.58 -32.76
N THR A 156 7.85 -7.53 -32.59
CA THR A 156 8.16 -6.39 -31.73
C THR A 156 8.07 -6.84 -30.29
N GLU A 157 9.10 -6.50 -29.53
CA GLU A 157 9.15 -6.72 -28.08
C GLU A 157 8.83 -5.42 -27.34
N VAL A 158 9.34 -4.28 -27.80
CA VAL A 158 9.15 -2.98 -27.12
C VAL A 158 8.39 -2.01 -28.03
N GLY A 159 7.22 -1.59 -27.56
CA GLY A 159 6.34 -0.63 -28.26
C GLY A 159 6.63 0.85 -27.93
N PRO A 160 5.81 1.78 -28.47
CA PRO A 160 5.92 3.20 -28.17
C PRO A 160 5.49 3.52 -26.73
N LEU A 161 5.97 4.64 -26.21
CA LEU A 161 5.46 5.23 -24.98
C LEU A 161 3.96 5.58 -25.13
N PRO A 162 3.19 5.55 -24.03
CA PRO A 162 1.78 5.88 -24.07
C PRO A 162 1.53 7.31 -24.54
N PRO A 163 0.37 7.58 -25.18
CA PRO A 163 -0.01 8.95 -25.52
C PRO A 163 0.05 9.90 -24.31
N GLY A 164 0.62 11.08 -24.48
CA GLY A 164 0.73 12.11 -23.42
C GLY A 164 1.85 11.87 -22.40
N THR A 165 2.64 10.81 -22.58
CA THR A 165 3.75 10.47 -21.68
C THR A 165 5.06 11.11 -22.19
N PRO A 166 5.69 12.03 -21.44
CA PRO A 166 6.94 12.64 -21.88
C PRO A 166 8.09 11.60 -21.84
N PRO A 167 9.03 11.62 -22.79
CA PRO A 167 10.19 10.74 -22.74
C PRO A 167 11.05 11.04 -21.50
N PRO A 168 11.66 10.03 -20.85
CA PRO A 168 12.37 10.22 -19.59
C PRO A 168 13.79 10.80 -19.79
N GLN A 169 14.04 11.48 -20.91
CA GLN A 169 15.35 11.98 -21.33
C GLN A 169 15.99 12.90 -20.29
N GLY A 170 15.20 13.76 -19.64
CA GLY A 170 15.71 14.66 -18.59
C GLY A 170 16.27 13.90 -17.38
N VAL A 171 15.64 12.78 -17.00
CA VAL A 171 16.12 11.94 -15.89
C VAL A 171 17.41 11.22 -16.27
N VAL A 172 17.53 10.79 -17.53
CA VAL A 172 18.73 10.13 -18.04
C VAL A 172 19.90 11.12 -18.13
N GLN A 173 19.67 12.34 -18.62
CA GLN A 173 20.68 13.38 -18.71
C GLN A 173 21.19 13.79 -17.32
N GLU A 174 20.29 14.01 -16.37
CA GLU A 174 20.65 14.34 -15.00
C GLU A 174 21.49 13.22 -14.35
N ALA A 175 21.12 11.96 -14.55
CA ALA A 175 21.94 10.84 -14.07
C ALA A 175 23.34 10.82 -14.71
N GLN A 176 23.47 11.13 -16.01
CA GLN A 176 24.78 11.24 -16.67
C GLN A 176 25.61 12.38 -16.09
N GLU A 177 25.00 13.53 -15.82
CA GLU A 177 25.64 14.70 -15.19
C GLU A 177 26.12 14.39 -13.76
N GLU A 178 25.39 13.54 -13.02
CA GLU A 178 25.79 13.01 -11.72
C GLU A 178 26.95 11.98 -11.80
N GLY A 179 27.39 11.62 -13.01
CA GLY A 179 28.47 10.67 -13.25
C GLY A 179 28.02 9.21 -13.42
N ALA A 180 26.72 8.97 -13.60
CA ALA A 180 26.20 7.64 -13.85
C ALA A 180 26.64 7.10 -15.22
N GLN A 181 26.79 5.78 -15.28
CA GLN A 181 26.98 5.08 -16.54
C GLN A 181 25.61 4.72 -17.13
N VAL A 182 25.34 5.24 -18.32
CA VAL A 182 24.11 4.98 -19.07
C VAL A 182 24.39 4.12 -20.28
N PHE A 183 23.60 3.07 -20.44
CA PHE A 183 23.52 2.25 -21.64
C PHE A 183 22.15 2.43 -22.29
N GLN A 184 22.12 2.77 -23.57
CA GLN A 184 20.88 2.83 -24.37
C GLN A 184 21.02 1.88 -25.55
N ALA A 185 20.03 1.02 -25.74
CA ALA A 185 19.99 0.17 -26.92
C ALA A 185 19.78 1.03 -28.18
N PRO A 186 20.43 0.70 -29.32
CA PRO A 186 20.27 1.44 -30.55
C PRO A 186 18.83 1.30 -31.07
N LEU A 187 18.20 2.41 -31.44
CA LEU A 187 16.88 2.39 -32.06
C LEU A 187 16.98 2.02 -33.54
N PRO A 188 16.12 1.12 -34.05
CA PRO A 188 16.01 0.87 -35.49
C PRO A 188 15.32 2.04 -36.19
N PRO A 189 15.23 2.03 -37.55
CA PRO A 189 14.38 2.96 -38.27
C PRO A 189 12.93 2.84 -37.77
N LEU A 190 12.38 3.93 -37.23
CA LEU A 190 11.07 3.94 -36.59
C LEU A 190 9.95 4.29 -37.58
N PRO A 191 8.72 3.79 -37.35
CA PRO A 191 7.55 4.15 -38.15
C PRO A 191 7.11 5.61 -37.92
N GLU A 192 6.09 6.08 -38.65
CA GLU A 192 5.47 7.40 -38.40
C GLU A 192 5.03 7.52 -36.92
N GLY A 193 5.32 8.67 -36.29
CA GLY A 193 5.19 8.81 -34.83
C GLY A 193 6.38 8.25 -34.03
N GLY A 194 7.57 8.23 -34.65
CA GLY A 194 8.84 7.79 -34.07
C GLY A 194 9.27 8.55 -32.79
N ASP A 195 8.72 9.73 -32.55
CA ASP A 195 8.96 10.57 -31.39
C ASP A 195 8.49 9.96 -30.06
N ARG A 196 7.58 8.98 -30.12
CA ARG A 196 7.09 8.26 -28.93
C ARG A 196 7.91 7.01 -28.59
N PHE A 197 8.88 6.62 -29.40
CA PHE A 197 9.73 5.47 -29.08
C PHE A 197 10.93 5.91 -28.26
N TYR A 198 11.22 5.17 -27.19
CA TYR A 198 12.36 5.43 -26.32
C TYR A 198 13.25 4.19 -26.24
N PRO A 199 14.58 4.32 -26.33
CA PRO A 199 15.46 3.16 -26.27
C PRO A 199 15.39 2.49 -24.89
N PRO A 200 15.35 1.16 -24.81
CA PRO A 200 15.63 0.43 -23.59
C PRO A 200 16.92 0.94 -22.95
N THR A 201 16.81 1.48 -21.74
CA THR A 201 17.87 2.26 -21.11
C THR A 201 18.20 1.69 -19.74
N MET A 202 19.48 1.42 -19.49
CA MET A 202 20.00 1.00 -18.21
C MET A 202 20.92 2.08 -17.63
N ILE A 203 20.67 2.45 -16.38
CA ILE A 203 21.46 3.42 -15.61
C ILE A 203 22.16 2.65 -14.48
N SER A 204 23.44 2.90 -14.28
CA SER A 204 24.25 2.27 -13.23
C SER A 204 25.22 3.27 -12.62
N GLY A 205 25.66 3.00 -11.39
CA GLY A 205 26.60 3.90 -10.69
C GLY A 205 25.96 5.21 -10.21
N VAL A 206 24.65 5.23 -9.97
CA VAL A 206 23.94 6.38 -9.39
C VAL A 206 23.97 6.35 -7.86
N ALA A 207 23.96 7.52 -7.24
CA ALA A 207 23.72 7.64 -5.81
C ALA A 207 22.24 7.39 -5.46
N LEU A 208 21.94 6.89 -4.26
CA LEU A 208 20.56 6.72 -3.77
C LEU A 208 19.76 8.04 -3.70
N THR A 209 20.45 9.17 -3.72
CA THR A 209 19.87 10.52 -3.74
C THR A 209 19.54 11.03 -5.14
N SER A 210 19.91 10.28 -6.18
CA SER A 210 19.65 10.67 -7.58
C SER A 210 18.15 10.81 -7.83
N ARG A 211 17.76 11.77 -8.66
CA ARG A 211 16.36 11.93 -9.09
C ARG A 211 15.81 10.68 -9.76
N CYS A 212 16.67 9.89 -10.42
CA CYS A 212 16.25 8.63 -11.00
C CYS A 212 15.77 7.62 -9.95
N LEU A 213 16.00 7.80 -8.64
CA LEU A 213 15.53 6.92 -7.56
C LEU A 213 14.58 7.63 -6.58
N ARG A 214 14.35 8.93 -6.73
CA ARG A 214 13.49 9.76 -5.87
C ARG A 214 12.13 10.04 -6.51
N GLU A 215 11.18 10.46 -5.66
CA GLU A 215 9.94 11.09 -6.14
C GLU A 215 10.26 12.44 -6.81
N PRO A 216 9.50 12.87 -7.83
CA PRO A 216 9.51 14.27 -8.21
C PRO A 216 9.00 15.08 -7.02
N VAL A 217 9.85 15.94 -6.46
CA VAL A 217 9.39 17.02 -5.59
C VAL A 217 8.42 17.85 -6.45
N GLY A 218 7.16 17.91 -6.04
CA GLY A 218 6.18 18.76 -6.70
C GLY A 218 6.71 20.19 -6.78
N ASP A 219 6.82 20.69 -8.02
CA ASP A 219 7.13 22.05 -8.44
C ASP A 219 8.30 22.77 -7.69
N PRO A 220 9.45 23.04 -8.35
CA PRO A 220 10.59 23.75 -7.74
C PRO A 220 10.30 25.21 -7.33
N GLY A 221 9.08 25.72 -7.50
CA GLY A 221 8.66 27.08 -7.10
C GLY A 221 8.08 27.25 -5.69
N ARG A 222 8.01 26.21 -4.85
CA ARG A 222 7.23 26.25 -3.59
C ARG A 222 8.03 26.84 -2.41
N GLU A 223 7.64 28.04 -1.94
CA GLU A 223 8.10 28.56 -0.64
C GLU A 223 7.48 27.76 0.53
N PRO A 224 8.26 27.40 1.58
CA PRO A 224 7.74 26.69 2.73
C PRO A 224 6.82 27.59 3.57
N GLY A 225 5.53 27.23 3.67
CA GLY A 225 4.55 27.91 4.54
C GLY A 225 3.19 28.21 3.92
N VAL A 226 2.97 27.91 2.63
CA VAL A 226 1.67 28.16 1.98
C VAL A 226 0.74 26.94 2.15
N PRO A 227 -0.50 27.13 2.66
CA PRO A 227 -1.50 26.07 2.77
C PRO A 227 -1.77 25.40 1.41
N PHE A 228 -2.09 24.11 1.44
CA PHE A 228 -2.53 23.36 0.26
C PHE A 228 -3.90 23.89 -0.19
N GLU A 229 -3.92 24.83 -1.13
CA GLU A 229 -5.07 24.98 -2.02
C GLU A 229 -5.01 23.81 -3.00
N LEU A 230 -6.13 23.08 -3.17
CA LEU A 230 -6.28 22.08 -4.22
C LEU A 230 -5.80 22.73 -5.52
N PRO A 231 -4.76 22.19 -6.19
CA PRO A 231 -4.34 22.77 -7.45
C PRO A 231 -5.56 22.81 -8.35
N ARG A 232 -5.83 23.97 -8.96
CA ARG A 232 -6.67 23.99 -10.15
C ARG A 232 -6.04 22.97 -11.08
N VAL A 233 -6.66 21.80 -11.20
CA VAL A 233 -6.23 20.74 -12.08
C VAL A 233 -6.28 21.36 -13.46
N SER A 234 -5.14 21.83 -13.95
CA SER A 234 -5.00 22.16 -15.36
C SER A 234 -5.39 20.89 -16.10
N PRO A 235 -6.36 20.93 -17.02
CA PRO A 235 -6.90 19.75 -17.71
C PRO A 235 -5.85 18.99 -18.54
N GLU A 236 -4.62 19.48 -18.58
CA GLU A 236 -3.49 18.98 -19.35
C GLU A 236 -2.41 18.31 -18.50
N CYS A 237 -2.50 18.27 -17.16
CA CYS A 237 -1.44 17.71 -16.33
C CYS A 237 -1.41 16.17 -16.46
N PRO A 238 -0.44 15.58 -17.17
CA PRO A 238 -0.29 14.14 -17.20
C PRO A 238 0.23 13.73 -15.82
N LEU A 239 -0.36 12.69 -15.25
CA LEU A 239 0.06 12.04 -14.00
C LEU A 239 1.59 12.11 -13.83
N PRO A 240 2.15 12.52 -12.68
CA PRO A 240 3.59 12.48 -12.44
C PRO A 240 4.04 11.03 -12.27
N CYS A 241 4.02 10.28 -13.38
CA CYS A 241 4.66 8.99 -13.51
C CYS A 241 6.16 9.26 -13.41
N GLN A 242 6.82 8.64 -12.44
CA GLN A 242 8.28 8.64 -12.36
C GLN A 242 8.85 8.12 -13.67
N ALA A 243 9.71 8.91 -14.33
CA ALA A 243 10.52 8.53 -15.50
C ALA A 243 9.87 7.44 -16.38
N PRO A 244 8.75 7.75 -17.05
CA PRO A 244 7.98 6.73 -17.75
C PRO A 244 8.80 6.19 -18.92
N GLY A 245 8.87 4.87 -19.06
CA GLY A 245 9.58 4.21 -20.14
C GLY A 245 10.46 3.04 -19.69
N PRO A 246 11.15 2.39 -20.64
CA PRO A 246 11.91 1.15 -20.43
C PRO A 246 13.23 1.42 -19.70
N LEU A 247 13.15 1.90 -18.46
CA LEU A 247 14.29 2.27 -17.62
C LEU A 247 14.60 1.20 -16.57
N LEU A 248 15.87 0.82 -16.51
CA LEU A 248 16.41 -0.09 -15.49
C LEU A 248 17.51 0.63 -14.72
N VAL A 249 17.42 0.66 -13.39
CA VAL A 249 18.48 1.23 -12.54
C VAL A 249 19.17 0.11 -11.78
N LEU A 250 20.47 -0.08 -12.01
CA LEU A 250 21.29 -1.10 -11.35
C LEU A 250 22.14 -0.48 -10.23
N LEU A 251 21.98 -1.00 -9.02
CA LEU A 251 22.70 -0.61 -7.82
C LEU A 251 23.44 -1.82 -7.22
N PRO A 252 24.74 -1.70 -6.95
CA PRO A 252 25.47 -2.72 -6.18
C PRO A 252 25.10 -2.65 -4.69
N VAL A 253 25.05 -3.81 -4.04
CA VAL A 253 24.85 -3.95 -2.58
C VAL A 253 25.81 -5.00 -2.03
N ARG A 254 26.22 -4.90 -0.76
CA ARG A 254 27.20 -5.81 -0.15
C ARG A 254 26.55 -7.06 0.42
N SER A 255 25.30 -6.94 0.87
CA SER A 255 24.62 -8.00 1.62
C SER A 255 23.09 -7.97 1.42
N PRO A 256 22.40 -9.09 1.71
CA PRO A 256 20.93 -9.11 1.74
C PRO A 256 20.33 -8.07 2.70
N ASN A 257 20.99 -7.82 3.83
CA ASN A 257 20.57 -6.80 4.81
C ASN A 257 20.57 -5.39 4.22
N GLU A 258 21.61 -5.06 3.47
CA GLU A 258 21.72 -3.78 2.78
C GLU A 258 20.69 -3.68 1.66
N ALA A 259 20.48 -4.76 0.90
CA ALA A 259 19.45 -4.80 -0.14
C ALA A 259 18.06 -4.51 0.42
N VAL A 260 17.69 -5.11 1.56
CA VAL A 260 16.43 -4.84 2.27
C VAL A 260 16.35 -3.39 2.74
N ALA A 261 17.44 -2.85 3.30
CA ALA A 261 17.49 -1.47 3.77
C ALA A 261 17.31 -0.46 2.63
N VAL A 262 17.97 -0.69 1.49
CA VAL A 262 17.83 0.13 0.29
C VAL A 262 16.41 -0.01 -0.27
N ALA A 263 15.90 -1.23 -0.43
CA ALA A 263 14.54 -1.48 -0.92
C ALA A 263 13.47 -0.80 -0.05
N SER A 264 13.69 -0.74 1.27
CA SER A 264 12.80 -0.07 2.21
C SER A 264 12.88 1.46 2.17
N ALA A 265 14.03 2.01 1.77
CA ALA A 265 14.22 3.44 1.61
C ALA A 265 13.71 3.95 0.25
N LEU A 266 13.51 3.07 -0.74
CA LEU A 266 12.99 3.44 -2.05
C LEU A 266 11.49 3.78 -1.96
N PRO A 267 11.08 4.97 -2.42
CA PRO A 267 9.69 5.37 -2.40
C PRO A 267 8.85 4.52 -3.36
N GLN A 268 7.59 4.30 -3.01
CA GLN A 268 6.55 3.75 -3.90
C GLN A 268 6.86 2.39 -4.56
N THR A 269 7.57 1.50 -3.86
CA THR A 269 7.81 0.14 -4.32
C THR A 269 6.66 -0.76 -3.82
N ALA A 270 5.76 -1.17 -4.71
CA ALA A 270 4.60 -1.98 -4.30
C ALA A 270 4.88 -3.49 -4.34
N ALA A 271 5.82 -3.92 -5.19
CA ALA A 271 6.25 -5.30 -5.30
C ALA A 271 7.77 -5.40 -5.37
N ALA A 272 8.28 -6.57 -5.01
CA ALA A 272 9.69 -6.91 -5.10
C ALA A 272 9.87 -8.32 -5.65
N ALA A 273 11.08 -8.63 -6.10
CA ALA A 273 11.48 -9.98 -6.47
C ALA A 273 12.87 -10.27 -5.94
N VAL A 274 13.10 -11.50 -5.49
CA VAL A 274 14.38 -11.95 -4.93
C VAL A 274 14.88 -13.15 -5.71
N TRP A 275 16.08 -13.04 -6.29
CA TRP A 275 16.81 -14.15 -6.92
C TRP A 275 17.91 -14.67 -6.00
N ALA A 276 17.82 -15.96 -5.68
CA ALA A 276 18.82 -16.73 -4.95
C ALA A 276 18.54 -18.23 -5.12
N GLN A 277 19.57 -19.06 -5.27
CA GLN A 277 19.40 -20.52 -5.26
C GLN A 277 19.21 -21.07 -3.85
N ASP A 278 19.74 -20.39 -2.82
CA ASP A 278 19.44 -20.72 -1.43
C ASP A 278 18.05 -20.21 -1.04
N ILE A 279 17.10 -21.13 -0.92
CA ILE A 279 15.72 -20.84 -0.55
C ILE A 279 15.59 -20.21 0.84
N THR A 280 16.51 -20.52 1.76
CA THR A 280 16.50 -19.98 3.13
C THR A 280 16.79 -18.50 3.10
N VAL A 281 17.81 -18.10 2.33
CA VAL A 281 18.20 -16.70 2.14
C VAL A 281 17.12 -15.95 1.36
N ALA A 282 16.53 -16.58 0.35
CA ALA A 282 15.45 -16.00 -0.44
C ALA A 282 14.23 -15.67 0.45
N LEU A 283 13.80 -16.64 1.28
CA LEU A 283 12.67 -16.48 2.21
C LEU A 283 12.97 -15.49 3.34
N ASP A 284 14.15 -15.51 3.96
CA ASP A 284 14.54 -14.53 4.99
C ASP A 284 14.55 -13.10 4.41
N THR A 285 15.12 -12.94 3.21
CA THR A 285 15.15 -11.64 2.54
C THR A 285 13.73 -11.16 2.23
N ALA A 286 12.89 -12.02 1.67
CA ALA A 286 11.49 -11.71 1.36
C ALA A 286 10.67 -11.36 2.63
N ASP A 287 10.91 -12.04 3.76
CA ASP A 287 10.18 -11.75 4.99
C ASP A 287 10.52 -10.36 5.58
N ARG A 288 11.62 -9.77 5.17
CA ARG A 288 12.09 -8.48 5.70
C ARG A 288 11.77 -7.30 4.79
N LEU A 289 11.29 -7.58 3.59
CA LEU A 289 10.87 -6.59 2.61
C LEU A 289 9.52 -5.96 3.00
N PRO A 290 9.36 -4.63 2.89
CA PRO A 290 8.09 -3.95 3.21
C PRO A 290 7.02 -4.07 2.11
N GLN A 291 7.38 -4.62 0.94
CA GLN A 291 6.47 -4.76 -0.19
C GLN A 291 5.37 -5.78 0.10
N GLY A 292 4.16 -5.52 -0.43
CA GLY A 292 3.00 -6.38 -0.24
C GLY A 292 2.98 -7.61 -1.16
N LEU A 293 3.85 -7.65 -2.18
CA LEU A 293 4.02 -8.79 -3.07
C LEU A 293 5.51 -9.03 -3.29
N VAL A 294 5.97 -10.26 -3.05
CA VAL A 294 7.36 -10.65 -3.25
C VAL A 294 7.44 -11.94 -4.06
N TRP A 295 8.05 -11.88 -5.24
CA TRP A 295 8.34 -13.04 -6.06
C TRP A 295 9.71 -13.65 -5.70
N LEU A 296 9.81 -14.98 -5.73
CA LEU A 296 11.07 -15.70 -5.54
C LEU A 296 11.49 -16.36 -6.85
N ASN A 297 12.68 -16.02 -7.35
CA ASN A 297 13.25 -16.52 -8.61
C ASN A 297 12.31 -16.40 -9.83
N ALA A 298 11.41 -15.41 -9.79
CA ALA A 298 10.43 -15.13 -10.83
C ALA A 298 10.06 -13.65 -10.82
N LEU A 299 9.44 -13.19 -11.90
CA LEU A 299 8.85 -11.86 -12.03
C LEU A 299 7.50 -11.98 -12.68
N ASP A 300 6.55 -11.14 -12.26
CA ASP A 300 5.24 -11.01 -12.91
C ASP A 300 4.43 -12.32 -12.98
N LEU A 301 4.63 -13.22 -12.02
CA LEU A 301 3.72 -14.35 -11.81
C LEU A 301 2.51 -13.85 -11.04
N LEU A 302 1.36 -13.80 -11.72
CA LEU A 302 0.10 -13.36 -11.15
C LEU A 302 -0.93 -14.48 -11.24
N ASP A 303 -1.70 -14.65 -10.17
CA ASP A 303 -2.87 -15.52 -10.20
C ASP A 303 -4.07 -14.74 -10.75
N PRO A 304 -4.64 -15.12 -11.90
CA PRO A 304 -5.84 -14.47 -12.42
C PRO A 304 -7.09 -14.67 -11.53
N SER A 305 -7.05 -15.59 -10.56
CA SER A 305 -8.10 -15.82 -9.56
C SER A 305 -7.90 -15.08 -8.23
N GLY A 306 -6.69 -14.56 -7.98
CA GLY A 306 -6.37 -13.70 -6.84
C GLY A 306 -6.89 -12.29 -7.12
N GLY A 307 -7.88 -11.84 -6.35
CA GLY A 307 -8.49 -10.54 -6.56
C GLY A 307 -7.48 -9.41 -6.39
N CYS A 308 -7.49 -8.44 -7.30
CA CYS A 308 -6.91 -7.11 -7.08
C CYS A 308 -7.86 -6.27 -6.21
N ALA A 309 -8.16 -6.75 -5.01
CA ALA A 309 -9.06 -6.04 -4.10
C ALA A 309 -8.20 -5.27 -3.08
N GLY A 310 -8.31 -3.94 -3.10
CA GLY A 310 -7.91 -3.11 -1.97
C GLY A 310 -6.44 -3.06 -1.55
N GLY A 311 -5.52 -2.74 -2.45
CA GLY A 311 -4.34 -1.90 -2.10
C GLY A 311 -3.22 -2.58 -1.32
N ALA A 312 -3.50 -3.73 -0.72
CA ALA A 312 -2.53 -4.77 -0.43
C ALA A 312 -2.68 -5.80 -1.54
N MET A 313 -1.60 -6.07 -2.28
CA MET A 313 -1.54 -6.96 -3.44
C MET A 313 -1.65 -8.45 -3.08
N ASP A 314 -2.46 -8.75 -2.06
CA ASP A 314 -2.40 -9.98 -1.27
C ASP A 314 -3.80 -10.41 -0.80
N THR A 315 -4.86 -10.04 -1.52
CA THR A 315 -6.20 -10.51 -1.17
C THR A 315 -6.46 -11.88 -1.79
N ASP A 316 -6.46 -12.89 -0.93
CA ASP A 316 -7.14 -14.15 -1.24
C ASP A 316 -8.60 -13.86 -1.63
N LEU A 317 -9.24 -14.79 -2.36
CA LEU A 317 -10.63 -14.62 -2.80
C LEU A 317 -11.58 -14.29 -1.63
N ASP A 318 -11.30 -14.81 -0.43
CA ASP A 318 -12.10 -14.53 0.77
C ASP A 318 -11.96 -13.09 1.26
N GLU A 319 -10.78 -12.48 1.14
CA GLU A 319 -10.50 -11.10 1.51
C GLU A 319 -11.06 -10.11 0.48
N ALA A 320 -10.98 -10.46 -0.81
CA ALA A 320 -11.69 -9.73 -1.86
C ALA A 320 -13.22 -9.80 -1.67
N LEU A 321 -13.77 -10.95 -1.27
CA LEU A 321 -15.19 -11.09 -0.93
C LEU A 321 -15.58 -10.33 0.34
N ARG A 322 -14.67 -10.13 1.29
CA ARG A 322 -14.91 -9.24 2.44
C ARG A 322 -14.93 -7.77 2.05
N GLU A 323 -14.09 -7.35 1.10
CA GLU A 323 -14.10 -5.97 0.59
C GLU A 323 -15.41 -5.64 -0.11
N PHE A 324 -15.89 -6.56 -0.95
CA PHE A 324 -17.07 -6.36 -1.78
C PHE A 324 -18.36 -6.94 -1.15
N GLY A 325 -18.32 -7.47 0.06
CA GLY A 325 -19.46 -8.03 0.78
C GLY A 325 -19.84 -7.21 2.01
N CYS A 326 -21.12 -7.22 2.41
CA CYS A 326 -21.54 -6.72 3.71
C CYS A 326 -22.19 -7.83 4.55
N PRO A 327 -22.05 -7.81 5.88
CA PRO A 327 -22.86 -8.63 6.76
C PRO A 327 -24.35 -8.30 6.56
N PRO A 328 -25.26 -9.30 6.58
CA PRO A 328 -26.67 -9.11 6.24
C PRO A 328 -27.44 -8.16 7.18
N TRP A 329 -26.86 -7.80 8.33
CA TRP A 329 -27.44 -6.88 9.32
C TRP A 329 -26.88 -5.45 9.24
N GLU A 330 -25.91 -5.18 8.37
CA GLU A 330 -25.26 -3.87 8.27
C GLU A 330 -25.91 -3.06 7.14
N GLN A 331 -26.76 -2.09 7.49
CA GLN A 331 -27.25 -1.11 6.52
C GLN A 331 -26.19 -0.02 6.30
N PRO A 332 -25.95 0.43 5.05
CA PRO A 332 -25.10 1.59 4.82
C PRO A 332 -25.67 2.79 5.58
N PRO A 333 -24.81 3.63 6.21
CA PRO A 333 -25.29 4.79 6.95
C PRO A 333 -26.05 5.75 6.03
N GLU A 334 -27.25 6.19 6.44
CA GLU A 334 -27.96 7.30 5.78
C GLU A 334 -27.19 8.59 6.08
N VAL A 335 -26.61 9.19 5.04
CA VAL A 335 -25.93 10.48 5.19
C VAL A 335 -26.91 11.58 4.80
N ASP A 336 -27.61 12.10 5.81
CA ASP A 336 -28.66 13.12 5.66
C ASP A 336 -28.14 14.49 5.16
N LYS A 337 -26.82 14.73 5.20
CA LYS A 337 -26.23 16.01 4.77
C LYS A 337 -24.89 15.81 4.04
N PRO A 338 -24.64 16.54 2.94
CA PRO A 338 -23.31 16.59 2.35
C PRO A 338 -22.32 17.08 3.40
N LEU A 339 -21.24 16.31 3.60
CA LEU A 339 -20.18 16.65 4.53
C LEU A 339 -19.59 18.00 4.11
N SER A 340 -19.55 18.94 5.05
CA SER A 340 -19.04 20.28 4.80
C SER A 340 -17.56 20.21 4.39
N PRO A 341 -17.08 21.09 3.50
CA PRO A 341 -15.68 21.08 3.10
C PRO A 341 -14.77 21.14 4.34
N LEU A 342 -13.72 20.32 4.30
CA LEU A 342 -12.69 20.22 5.33
C LEU A 342 -12.26 21.61 5.78
N VAL A 343 -12.59 21.96 7.03
CA VAL A 343 -12.03 23.15 7.67
C VAL A 343 -10.54 22.88 7.87
N THR A 344 -9.72 23.42 6.98
CA THR A 344 -8.26 23.52 7.15
C THR A 344 -7.98 24.61 8.17
N ALA A 345 -8.32 24.37 9.44
CA ALA A 345 -7.76 25.17 10.51
C ALA A 345 -6.31 24.70 10.71
N ASP A 346 -5.37 25.63 10.54
CA ASP A 346 -4.01 25.53 11.04
C ASP A 346 -4.08 25.49 12.57
N ASP A 347 -3.92 24.31 13.13
CA ASP A 347 -3.76 24.12 14.56
C ASP A 347 -2.35 23.55 14.76
N PRO A 348 -1.45 24.26 15.50
CA PRO A 348 -0.10 23.78 15.73
C PRO A 348 -0.16 22.38 16.33
N GLY A 349 0.55 21.44 15.69
CA GLY A 349 0.47 20.02 15.99
C GLY A 349 0.61 19.72 17.48
N ASP A 350 -0.24 18.82 17.98
CA ASP A 350 -0.24 18.40 19.37
C ASP A 350 1.07 17.62 19.69
N PRO A 351 2.01 18.19 20.46
CA PRO A 351 3.33 17.60 20.68
C PRO A 351 3.25 16.27 21.44
N ASP A 352 2.24 16.12 22.31
CA ASP A 352 2.03 14.88 23.07
C ASP A 352 1.59 13.74 22.15
N LEU A 353 0.77 14.06 21.15
CA LEU A 353 0.32 13.10 20.14
C LEU A 353 1.46 12.68 19.20
N ALA A 354 2.28 13.64 18.77
CA ALA A 354 3.47 13.35 17.98
C ALA A 354 4.46 12.44 18.73
N GLN A 355 4.69 12.72 20.02
CA GLN A 355 5.54 11.89 20.87
C GLN A 355 4.95 10.49 21.06
N ALA A 356 3.64 10.36 21.27
CA ALA A 356 2.96 9.08 21.42
C ALA A 356 3.07 8.21 20.16
N VAL A 357 2.86 8.79 18.96
CA VAL A 357 3.02 8.09 17.69
C VAL A 357 4.47 7.71 17.44
N ALA A 358 5.44 8.59 17.76
CA ALA A 358 6.85 8.26 17.66
C ALA A 358 7.26 7.09 18.57
N ALA A 359 6.77 7.07 19.82
CA ALA A 359 7.01 5.96 20.75
C ALA A 359 6.38 4.65 20.24
N ALA A 360 5.16 4.70 19.70
CA ALA A 360 4.50 3.55 19.10
C ALA A 360 5.28 3.02 17.88
N ARG A 361 5.77 3.91 17.00
CA ARG A 361 6.62 3.55 15.85
C ARG A 361 7.93 2.89 16.30
N GLY A 362 8.53 3.36 17.39
CA GLY A 362 9.72 2.73 17.99
C GLY A 362 9.47 1.32 18.53
N ALA A 363 8.28 1.08 19.09
CA ALA A 363 7.91 -0.23 19.66
C ALA A 363 7.40 -1.24 18.60
N ALA A 364 6.83 -0.76 17.49
CA ALA A 364 6.15 -1.59 16.49
C ALA A 364 7.02 -2.71 15.89
N PRO A 365 8.29 -2.49 15.48
CA PRO A 365 9.12 -3.56 14.93
C PRO A 365 9.40 -4.68 15.94
N GLY A 366 9.58 -4.32 17.22
CA GLY A 366 9.84 -5.29 18.29
C GLY A 366 8.60 -6.10 18.64
N TRP A 367 7.46 -5.42 18.83
CA TRP A 367 6.19 -6.07 19.20
C TRP A 367 5.60 -6.89 18.04
N GLY A 368 5.58 -6.34 16.83
CA GLY A 368 5.00 -6.97 15.65
C GLY A 368 5.68 -8.26 15.22
N ARG A 369 7.01 -8.37 15.41
CA ARG A 369 7.81 -9.55 15.08
C ARG A 369 7.73 -10.68 16.10
N LEU A 370 7.18 -10.45 17.29
CA LEU A 370 7.06 -11.51 18.29
C LEU A 370 6.15 -12.63 17.76
N PRO A 371 6.49 -13.92 17.97
CA PRO A 371 5.58 -15.01 17.64
C PRO A 371 4.22 -14.83 18.31
N GLY A 372 3.15 -15.30 17.65
CA GLY A 372 1.78 -15.20 18.17
C GLY A 372 1.62 -15.78 19.58
N ALA A 373 2.33 -16.88 19.89
CA ALA A 373 2.37 -17.47 21.23
C ALA A 373 3.01 -16.55 22.29
N SER A 374 4.04 -15.78 21.93
CA SER A 374 4.66 -14.80 22.82
C SER A 374 3.71 -13.65 23.11
N ARG A 375 3.01 -13.14 22.08
CA ARG A 375 1.97 -12.11 22.26
C ARG A 375 0.80 -12.63 23.10
N ALA A 376 0.36 -13.86 22.85
CA ALA A 376 -0.70 -14.53 23.63
C ALA A 376 -0.34 -14.68 25.10
N ARG A 377 0.94 -14.95 25.44
CA ARG A 377 1.41 -14.99 26.83
C ARG A 377 1.20 -13.65 27.55
N VAL A 378 1.52 -12.54 26.90
CA VAL A 378 1.28 -11.18 27.43
C VAL A 378 -0.21 -10.93 27.66
N LEU A 379 -1.05 -11.29 26.69
CA LEU A 379 -2.51 -11.14 26.81
C LEU A 379 -3.11 -11.96 27.96
N ARG A 380 -2.65 -13.20 28.15
CA ARG A 380 -3.06 -14.04 29.28
C ARG A 380 -2.56 -13.49 30.62
N GLY A 381 -1.32 -12.98 30.66
CA GLY A 381 -0.78 -12.31 31.85
C GLY A 381 -1.59 -11.08 32.24
N ALA A 382 -1.99 -10.26 31.25
CA ALA A 382 -2.85 -9.10 31.48
C ALA A 382 -4.25 -9.52 31.96
N ALA A 383 -4.82 -10.59 31.39
CA ALA A 383 -6.10 -11.12 31.83
C ALA A 383 -6.06 -11.60 33.30
N ALA A 384 -4.97 -12.25 33.71
CA ALA A 384 -4.76 -12.66 35.11
C ALA A 384 -4.56 -11.46 36.05
N ALA A 385 -3.87 -10.40 35.60
CA ALA A 385 -3.70 -9.18 36.39
C ALA A 385 -5.03 -8.45 36.65
N LEU A 386 -6.00 -8.57 35.73
CA LEU A 386 -7.35 -8.04 35.91
C LEU A 386 -8.20 -8.89 36.88
N GLU A 387 -7.91 -10.18 37.07
CA GLU A 387 -8.61 -11.01 38.07
C GLU A 387 -8.29 -10.61 39.52
N GLY A 388 -7.02 -10.25 39.79
CA GLY A 388 -6.54 -9.90 41.14
C GLY A 388 -6.91 -8.47 41.60
N GLY A 389 -7.46 -7.65 40.70
CA GLY A 389 -7.82 -6.27 40.97
C GLY A 389 -9.28 -6.13 41.42
N HIS A 390 -9.61 -6.48 42.66
CA HIS A 390 -10.88 -6.07 43.27
C HIS A 390 -10.81 -4.58 43.66
N GLY A 391 -10.75 -3.71 42.66
CA GLY A 391 -10.96 -2.28 42.89
C GLY A 391 -12.42 -2.06 43.27
N THR A 392 -12.68 -1.40 44.39
CA THR A 392 -14.01 -0.86 44.71
C THR A 392 -14.52 -0.07 43.50
N PRO A 393 -15.73 -0.35 42.98
CA PRO A 393 -16.33 0.46 41.91
C PRO A 393 -16.27 1.91 42.35
N LYS A 394 -15.56 2.75 41.60
CA LYS A 394 -15.67 4.20 41.78
C LYS A 394 -16.91 4.65 41.03
N ASP A 395 -17.66 5.57 41.64
CA ASP A 395 -18.92 6.09 41.11
C ASP A 395 -18.79 6.45 39.62
N GLY A 396 -19.59 5.79 38.78
CA GLY A 396 -19.64 6.01 37.33
C GLY A 396 -19.14 4.85 36.43
N ASP A 397 -18.57 3.77 36.97
CA ASP A 397 -18.22 2.57 36.17
C ASP A 397 -19.49 1.74 35.90
N SER A 398 -20.03 1.80 34.68
CA SER A 398 -21.23 1.05 34.28
C SER A 398 -20.87 -0.41 33.92
N GLY A 399 -20.91 -1.31 34.91
CA GLY A 399 -20.94 -2.77 34.71
C GLY A 399 -19.62 -3.55 34.88
N ASP A 400 -19.64 -4.86 34.55
CA ASP A 400 -18.50 -5.81 34.59
C ASP A 400 -17.44 -5.52 33.49
N THR A 401 -16.94 -4.28 33.45
CA THR A 401 -15.99 -3.82 32.44
C THR A 401 -14.70 -4.65 32.46
N ASP A 402 -14.20 -4.97 33.65
CA ASP A 402 -12.96 -5.72 33.82
C ASP A 402 -13.13 -7.21 33.43
N GLY A 403 -14.28 -7.82 33.74
CA GLY A 403 -14.60 -9.17 33.26
C GLY A 403 -14.78 -9.22 31.74
N SER A 404 -15.36 -8.18 31.14
CA SER A 404 -15.46 -8.04 29.68
C SER A 404 -14.09 -7.92 29.01
N LEU A 405 -13.22 -7.05 29.52
CA LEU A 405 -11.84 -6.92 29.05
C LEU A 405 -11.06 -8.23 29.21
N ARG A 406 -11.21 -8.93 30.33
CA ARG A 406 -10.60 -10.24 30.55
C ARG A 406 -11.06 -11.25 29.51
N ARG A 407 -12.37 -11.35 29.25
CA ARG A 407 -12.91 -12.23 28.20
C ARG A 407 -12.33 -11.87 26.83
N ALA A 408 -12.26 -10.58 26.50
CA ALA A 408 -11.68 -10.11 25.24
C ALA A 408 -10.19 -10.49 25.11
N LEU A 409 -9.38 -10.26 26.14
CA LEU A 409 -7.97 -10.65 26.18
C LEU A 409 -7.78 -12.16 25.96
N LEU A 410 -8.57 -12.99 26.65
CA LEU A 410 -8.49 -14.46 26.51
C LEU A 410 -8.92 -14.93 25.12
N ARG A 411 -10.01 -14.37 24.56
CA ARG A 411 -10.45 -14.66 23.19
C ARG A 411 -9.33 -14.37 22.18
N TRP A 412 -8.71 -13.19 22.28
CA TRP A 412 -7.69 -12.75 21.35
C TRP A 412 -6.31 -13.38 21.60
N ALA A 413 -6.02 -13.86 22.82
CA ALA A 413 -4.84 -14.68 23.08
C ALA A 413 -4.87 -15.99 22.28
N VAL A 414 -6.01 -16.69 22.30
CA VAL A 414 -6.20 -17.92 21.50
C VAL A 414 -6.13 -17.60 20.01
N ARG A 415 -6.69 -16.46 19.58
CA ARG A 415 -6.65 -16.06 18.18
C ARG A 415 -5.23 -15.72 17.74
N ALA A 416 -4.44 -15.01 18.54
CA ALA A 416 -3.05 -14.66 18.23
C ALA A 416 -2.17 -15.89 17.93
N GLU A 417 -2.42 -17.03 18.59
CA GLU A 417 -1.71 -18.29 18.34
C GLU A 417 -2.15 -19.00 17.06
N ARG A 418 -3.35 -18.69 16.55
CA ARG A 418 -4.00 -19.38 15.42
C ARG A 418 -4.14 -18.52 14.18
N VAL A 419 -3.71 -17.27 14.22
CA VAL A 419 -3.69 -16.41 13.03
C VAL A 419 -2.58 -16.92 12.14
N GLY A 420 -2.98 -17.59 11.06
CA GLY A 420 -2.11 -18.09 10.00
C GLY A 420 -2.36 -17.36 8.68
N GLY A 421 -1.57 -17.74 7.70
CA GLY A 421 -1.72 -17.34 6.31
C GLY A 421 -2.57 -18.29 5.48
N ALA A 422 -2.57 -18.09 4.17
CA ALA A 422 -3.14 -19.00 3.18
C ALA A 422 -2.04 -19.50 2.23
N VAL A 423 -2.27 -20.66 1.63
CA VAL A 423 -1.43 -21.19 0.55
C VAL A 423 -2.34 -21.42 -0.65
N GLN A 424 -2.03 -20.78 -1.76
CA GLN A 424 -2.78 -20.86 -3.00
C GLN A 424 -1.91 -21.47 -4.10
N GLU A 425 -2.46 -22.40 -4.85
CA GLU A 425 -1.79 -22.92 -6.05
C GLU A 425 -2.00 -21.93 -7.20
N VAL A 426 -0.90 -21.56 -7.86
CA VAL A 426 -0.91 -20.58 -8.96
C VAL A 426 -0.18 -21.20 -10.17
N PRO A 427 -0.48 -20.77 -11.41
CA PRO A 427 0.29 -21.22 -12.56
C PRO A 427 1.80 -20.98 -12.34
N GLY A 428 2.60 -22.04 -12.40
CA GLY A 428 4.04 -21.97 -12.21
C GLY A 428 4.52 -21.99 -10.76
N GLY A 429 3.66 -22.13 -9.74
CA GLY A 429 4.11 -22.23 -8.36
C GLY A 429 3.02 -22.22 -7.29
N ARG A 430 3.35 -21.63 -6.14
CA ARG A 430 2.43 -21.42 -5.00
C ARG A 430 2.58 -20.00 -4.47
N ALA A 431 1.47 -19.35 -4.18
CA ALA A 431 1.44 -18.09 -3.44
C ALA A 431 1.27 -18.37 -1.94
N LEU A 432 2.10 -17.73 -1.12
CA LEU A 432 2.05 -17.81 0.33
C LEU A 432 1.55 -16.46 0.86
N VAL A 433 0.28 -16.40 1.25
CA VAL A 433 -0.32 -15.19 1.83
C VAL A 433 0.04 -15.16 3.31
N THR A 434 0.74 -14.12 3.77
CA THR A 434 1.10 -13.97 5.18
C THR A 434 0.46 -12.72 5.77
N ARG A 435 0.05 -12.78 7.03
CA ARG A 435 -0.56 -11.64 7.71
C ARG A 435 0.47 -10.91 8.54
N ARG A 436 0.70 -9.62 8.25
CA ARG A 436 1.56 -8.73 9.03
C ARG A 436 0.75 -7.67 9.77
N PRO A 437 1.24 -7.16 10.92
CA PRO A 437 0.62 -6.01 11.58
C PRO A 437 0.69 -4.79 10.66
N LEU A 438 -0.32 -3.92 10.76
CA LEU A 438 -0.32 -2.62 10.10
C LEU A 438 0.82 -1.73 10.61
N GLY A 439 1.14 -1.84 11.90
CA GLY A 439 2.12 -0.99 12.58
C GLY A 439 1.47 -0.23 13.72
N VAL A 440 1.31 1.09 13.56
CA VAL A 440 0.70 1.99 14.53
C VAL A 440 -0.76 2.27 14.17
N VAL A 441 -1.68 1.90 15.05
CA VAL A 441 -3.12 2.15 14.92
C VAL A 441 -3.53 3.28 15.86
N GLY A 442 -4.06 4.36 15.30
CA GLY A 442 -4.72 5.42 16.05
C GLY A 442 -6.17 5.07 16.34
N VAL A 443 -6.64 5.31 17.57
CA VAL A 443 -8.04 5.08 17.97
C VAL A 443 -8.55 6.34 18.66
N ALA A 444 -9.62 6.94 18.15
CA ALA A 444 -10.29 8.08 18.79
C ALA A 444 -11.80 7.84 18.88
N TRP A 445 -12.44 8.24 19.98
CA TRP A 445 -13.90 8.05 20.13
C TRP A 445 -14.64 9.17 20.85
N GLY A 446 -15.92 9.35 20.50
CA GLY A 446 -16.80 10.47 20.85
C GLY A 446 -17.68 10.35 22.06
N SER A 447 -18.22 9.17 22.31
CA SER A 447 -19.16 8.91 23.39
C SER A 447 -18.60 7.88 24.35
N LEU A 448 -19.04 7.90 25.61
CA LEU A 448 -18.71 6.88 26.60
C LEU A 448 -19.35 5.54 26.18
N CYS A 449 -18.67 4.80 25.30
CA CYS A 449 -19.09 3.48 24.85
C CYS A 449 -18.27 2.39 25.55
N PRO A 450 -18.90 1.52 26.35
CA PRO A 450 -18.20 0.48 27.12
C PRO A 450 -17.59 -0.63 26.25
N LEU A 451 -17.95 -0.70 24.97
CA LEU A 451 -17.44 -1.70 24.02
C LEU A 451 -16.13 -1.29 23.35
N VAL A 452 -15.81 0.00 23.29
CA VAL A 452 -14.59 0.49 22.60
C VAL A 452 -13.31 -0.08 23.24
N PRO A 453 -13.18 -0.21 24.58
CA PRO A 453 -12.06 -0.92 25.18
C PRO A 453 -11.89 -2.38 24.71
N GLU A 454 -12.96 -3.07 24.31
CA GLU A 454 -12.88 -4.45 23.77
C GLU A 454 -12.33 -4.51 22.33
N LEU A 455 -12.21 -3.37 21.64
CA LEU A 455 -11.60 -3.27 20.31
C LEU A 455 -10.06 -3.18 20.38
N LEU A 456 -9.48 -2.86 21.53
CA LEU A 456 -8.03 -2.73 21.66
C LEU A 456 -7.28 -4.08 21.69
N PRO A 457 -7.76 -5.12 22.40
CA PRO A 457 -7.14 -6.45 22.39
C PRO A 457 -6.88 -7.04 21.00
N PRO A 458 -7.79 -6.97 20.00
CA PRO A 458 -7.49 -7.48 18.65
C PRO A 458 -6.26 -6.82 18.02
N ALA A 459 -6.18 -5.49 18.05
CA ALA A 459 -5.07 -4.75 17.45
C ALA A 459 -3.73 -5.18 18.08
N ILE A 460 -3.69 -5.27 19.41
CA ILE A 460 -2.50 -5.65 20.17
C ILE A 460 -2.13 -7.12 19.91
N ALA A 461 -3.12 -8.01 19.88
CA ALA A 461 -2.94 -9.44 19.62
C ALA A 461 -2.33 -9.73 18.24
N LEU A 462 -2.69 -8.93 17.25
CA LEU A 462 -2.17 -9.00 15.88
C LEU A 462 -0.82 -8.32 15.71
N GLY A 463 -0.23 -7.76 16.78
CA GLY A 463 1.11 -7.18 16.75
C GLY A 463 1.15 -5.68 16.46
N ASN A 464 0.01 -4.98 16.45
CA ASN A 464 -0.03 -3.54 16.27
C ASN A 464 0.28 -2.81 17.58
N CYS A 465 0.88 -1.63 17.46
CA CYS A 465 0.94 -0.65 18.54
C CYS A 465 -0.25 0.30 18.42
N VAL A 466 -0.81 0.74 19.55
CA VAL A 466 -2.07 1.49 19.57
C VAL A 466 -1.92 2.81 20.31
N VAL A 467 -2.32 3.90 19.66
CA VAL A 467 -2.40 5.24 20.27
C VAL A 467 -3.88 5.60 20.42
N VAL A 468 -4.31 5.72 21.67
CA VAL A 468 -5.70 5.97 22.03
C VAL A 468 -5.89 7.43 22.45
N VAL A 469 -6.89 8.08 21.87
CA VAL A 469 -7.41 9.37 22.31
C VAL A 469 -8.79 9.13 22.93
N SER A 470 -8.87 9.26 24.25
CA SER A 470 -10.10 8.99 25.01
C SER A 470 -10.83 10.28 25.42
N PRO A 471 -12.18 10.29 25.43
CA PRO A 471 -12.99 11.40 25.88
C PRO A 471 -12.84 11.60 27.40
N PRO A 472 -13.17 12.81 27.91
CA PRO A 472 -13.21 13.07 29.35
C PRO A 472 -14.08 12.03 30.08
N GLY A 473 -13.50 11.36 31.09
CA GLY A 473 -14.17 10.30 31.86
C GLY A 473 -14.10 8.89 31.24
N GLY A 474 -13.74 8.74 29.96
CA GLY A 474 -13.64 7.45 29.27
C GLY A 474 -12.28 6.74 29.40
N ALA A 475 -11.29 7.42 29.99
CA ALA A 475 -9.92 6.92 30.06
C ALA A 475 -9.73 5.75 31.08
N GLY A 476 -10.60 5.64 32.08
CA GLY A 476 -10.43 4.73 33.23
C GLY A 476 -10.18 3.27 32.83
N PRO A 477 -11.12 2.61 32.12
CA PRO A 477 -10.97 1.22 31.68
C PRO A 477 -9.73 0.98 30.81
N VAL A 478 -9.43 1.91 29.89
CA VAL A 478 -8.28 1.78 28.98
C VAL A 478 -6.95 1.97 29.70
N GLN A 479 -6.90 2.86 30.69
CA GLN A 479 -5.74 3.02 31.56
C GLN A 479 -5.49 1.78 32.43
N ARG A 480 -6.55 1.10 32.92
CA ARG A 480 -6.42 -0.18 33.63
C ARG A 480 -5.89 -1.28 32.70
N LEU A 481 -6.47 -1.40 31.49
CA LEU A 481 -5.99 -2.32 30.47
C LEU A 481 -4.50 -2.10 30.15
N ARG A 482 -4.10 -0.84 29.94
CA ARG A 482 -2.68 -0.47 29.71
C ARG A 482 -1.79 -0.93 30.84
N LYS A 483 -2.15 -0.66 32.09
CA LYS A 483 -1.37 -1.09 33.26
C LYS A 483 -1.22 -2.61 33.32
N ALA A 484 -2.30 -3.35 33.10
CA ALA A 484 -2.27 -4.82 33.08
C ALA A 484 -1.37 -5.37 31.97
N LEU A 485 -1.45 -4.81 30.76
CA LEU A 485 -0.61 -5.22 29.63
C LEU A 485 0.87 -4.90 29.84
N VAL A 486 1.20 -3.71 30.33
CA VAL A 486 2.58 -3.32 30.64
C VAL A 486 3.16 -4.23 31.75
N ALA A 487 2.39 -4.51 32.80
CA ALA A 487 2.80 -5.44 33.84
C ALA A 487 3.03 -6.86 33.32
N ALA A 488 2.31 -7.27 32.27
CA ALA A 488 2.45 -8.56 31.62
C ALA A 488 3.57 -8.61 30.55
N GLY A 489 4.33 -7.53 30.35
CA GLY A 489 5.47 -7.46 29.44
C GLY A 489 5.18 -6.82 28.07
N LEU A 490 4.08 -6.07 27.93
CA LEU A 490 3.88 -5.24 26.73
C LEU A 490 4.97 -4.14 26.68
N PRO A 491 5.67 -3.95 25.54
CA PRO A 491 6.70 -2.91 25.40
C PRO A 491 6.16 -1.50 25.68
N GLY A 492 6.99 -0.67 26.31
CA GLY A 492 6.68 0.75 26.49
C GLY A 492 6.42 1.43 25.14
N GLY A 493 5.33 2.19 25.05
CA GLY A 493 4.89 2.85 23.81
C GLY A 493 3.95 2.03 22.93
N ALA A 494 3.84 0.71 23.12
CA ALA A 494 2.95 -0.13 22.32
C ALA A 494 1.45 0.10 22.60
N LEU A 495 1.10 0.65 23.77
CA LEU A 495 -0.23 1.18 24.06
C LEU A 495 -0.11 2.51 24.80
N THR A 496 -0.46 3.60 24.13
CA THR A 496 -0.46 4.96 24.70
C THR A 496 -1.89 5.48 24.77
N VAL A 497 -2.23 6.18 25.85
CA VAL A 497 -3.58 6.69 26.11
C VAL A 497 -3.48 8.15 26.48
N LEU A 498 -4.10 9.01 25.69
CA LEU A 498 -4.11 10.46 25.82
C LEU A 498 -5.54 10.96 26.06
N PRO A 499 -5.74 11.99 26.90
CA PRO A 499 -7.02 12.69 26.99
C PRO A 499 -7.26 13.52 25.72
N GLY A 500 -8.49 13.57 25.21
CA GLY A 500 -8.81 14.42 24.07
C GLY A 500 -10.30 14.60 23.83
N ASN A 501 -10.63 15.55 22.95
CA ASN A 501 -11.98 15.74 22.40
C ASN A 501 -12.10 14.99 21.07
N SER A 502 -13.16 14.21 20.90
CA SER A 502 -13.16 13.11 19.93
C SER A 502 -12.86 13.45 18.48
N TRP A 503 -13.50 14.49 17.95
CA TRP A 503 -13.38 14.86 16.54
C TRP A 503 -12.13 15.71 16.26
N GLY A 504 -11.90 16.76 17.05
CA GLY A 504 -10.71 17.60 16.91
C GLY A 504 -9.41 16.82 17.14
N SER A 505 -9.40 15.97 18.17
CA SER A 505 -8.23 15.13 18.48
C SER A 505 -8.10 13.94 17.52
N GLY A 506 -9.20 13.43 16.97
CA GLY A 506 -9.16 12.43 15.89
C GLY A 506 -8.54 12.97 14.60
N ALA A 507 -8.90 14.21 14.21
CA ALA A 507 -8.28 14.89 13.07
C ALA A 507 -6.78 15.17 13.32
N ARG A 508 -6.40 15.59 14.53
CA ARG A 508 -5.00 15.75 14.93
C ARG A 508 -4.22 14.43 14.88
N LEU A 509 -4.85 13.31 15.28
CA LEU A 509 -4.25 11.98 15.22
C LEU A 509 -4.05 11.52 13.77
N ALA A 510 -5.03 11.77 12.90
CA ALA A 510 -4.90 11.52 11.47
C ALA A 510 -3.70 12.28 10.85
N ARG A 511 -3.48 13.53 11.25
CA ARG A 511 -2.33 14.34 10.79
C ARG A 511 -0.96 13.77 11.19
N GLN A 512 -0.87 12.94 12.24
CA GLN A 512 0.37 12.24 12.61
C GLN A 512 0.67 11.03 11.70
N ARG A 513 -0.23 10.72 10.75
CA ARG A 513 -0.12 9.62 9.79
C ARG A 513 0.13 8.26 10.47
N PRO A 514 -0.74 7.80 11.39
CA PRO A 514 -0.69 6.41 11.84
C PRO A 514 -0.98 5.47 10.66
N ASP A 515 -0.49 4.22 10.73
CA ASP A 515 -0.67 3.21 9.69
C ASP A 515 -2.14 2.73 9.59
N GLY A 516 -2.92 2.91 10.66
CA GLY A 516 -4.37 2.75 10.65
C GLY A 516 -5.06 3.76 11.57
N LEU A 517 -6.31 4.11 11.28
CA LEU A 517 -7.10 5.02 12.12
C LEU A 517 -8.51 4.49 12.32
N TRP A 518 -8.92 4.36 13.58
CA TRP A 518 -10.27 3.96 13.99
C TRP A 518 -10.95 5.13 14.68
N LEU A 519 -12.03 5.61 14.07
CA LEU A 519 -12.88 6.65 14.64
C LEU A 519 -14.19 6.00 15.09
N CYS A 520 -14.47 6.02 16.40
CA CYS A 520 -15.70 5.46 16.96
C CYS A 520 -16.60 6.59 17.49
N GLY A 521 -17.66 6.92 16.77
CA GLY A 521 -18.63 7.96 17.17
C GLY A 521 -20.04 7.56 16.79
N GLY A 522 -21.03 8.09 17.51
CA GLY A 522 -22.42 8.12 17.07
C GLY A 522 -22.70 9.42 16.30
N ASP A 523 -23.74 9.39 15.46
CA ASP A 523 -24.13 10.40 14.48
C ASP A 523 -23.99 11.85 15.00
N ALA A 524 -22.97 12.54 14.50
CA ALA A 524 -22.87 14.00 14.49
C ALA A 524 -21.87 14.44 13.41
#